data_AF-T0MKH5-F1
#
_entry.id   AF-T0MKH5-F1
#
_cell.length_a   1.000
_cell.length_b   1.000
_cell.length_c   1.000
_cell.angle_alpha   90.00
_cell.angle_beta   90.00
_cell.angle_gamma   90.00
#
_symmetry.space_group_name_H-M   'P 1'
#
loop_
_entity.id
_entity.type
_entity.pdbx_description
1 polymer ?
#
loop_
_entity_poly.entity_id
_entity_poly.type
_entity_poly.pdbx_seq_one_letter_code
_entity_poly.pdbx_strand_id
1 'polypeptide(L)'
;MKLSTIDQGLNFIMSIVTMQVSKMSFFQQPSVLWTLRYIYLASIIFQVIFYFIIRRRITNVNDQRKLKIKKENNLFDTNRDVEEEIEVTYSEYDLKELNKSMKSALLQSIIVTVLHIKWKILQPLIVAGTVPIRAFILKSFIFEIHF
;
A
#
# COMPACT_ATOMS: atom_id res chain seq x y z
N MET A 1 -18.87 -12.11 12.75
CA MET A 1 -18.32 -12.11 11.37
C MET A 1 -17.01 -11.33 11.41
N LYS A 2 -15.85 -11.96 11.16
CA LYS A 2 -14.56 -11.27 11.25
C LYS A 2 -14.52 -10.17 10.18
N LEU A 3 -14.21 -8.92 10.56
CA LEU A 3 -14.09 -7.77 9.64
C LEU A 3 -13.33 -8.14 8.34
N SER A 4 -12.29 -8.97 8.50
CA SER A 4 -11.47 -9.51 7.41
C SER A 4 -12.23 -10.22 6.29
N THR A 5 -13.35 -10.92 6.56
CA THR A 5 -14.10 -11.64 5.52
C THR A 5 -14.94 -10.66 4.68
N ILE A 6 -15.45 -9.59 5.31
CA ILE A 6 -16.17 -8.51 4.62
C ILE A 6 -15.19 -7.74 3.73
N ASP A 7 -13.98 -7.45 4.22
CA ASP A 7 -12.93 -6.77 3.46
C ASP A 7 -12.47 -7.61 2.25
N GLN A 8 -12.32 -8.93 2.42
CA GLN A 8 -11.99 -9.83 1.30
C GLN A 8 -13.10 -9.86 0.25
N GLY A 9 -14.36 -9.93 0.68
CA GLY A 9 -15.52 -9.86 -0.22
C GLY A 9 -15.58 -8.53 -0.98
N LEU A 10 -15.39 -7.41 -0.29
CA LEU A 10 -15.35 -6.08 -0.90
C LEU A 10 -14.20 -5.94 -1.92
N ASN A 11 -13.00 -6.39 -1.57
CA ASN A 11 -11.86 -6.36 -2.49
C ASN A 11 -12.10 -7.19 -3.75
N PHE A 12 -12.72 -8.36 -3.59
CA PHE A 12 -13.09 -9.23 -4.70
C PHE A 12 -14.12 -8.59 -5.62
N ILE A 13 -15.22 -8.07 -5.05
CA ILE A 13 -16.27 -7.36 -5.79
C ILE A 13 -15.68 -6.16 -6.55
N MET A 14 -14.87 -5.34 -5.87
CA MET A 14 -14.24 -4.18 -6.49
C MET A 14 -13.28 -4.56 -7.62
N SER A 15 -12.60 -5.70 -7.51
CA SER A 15 -11.72 -6.21 -8.58
C SER A 15 -12.51 -6.58 -9.83
N ILE A 16 -13.66 -7.25 -9.67
CA ILE A 16 -14.57 -7.60 -10.76
C ILE A 16 -15.14 -6.33 -11.39
N VAL A 17 -15.66 -5.40 -10.58
CA VAL A 17 -16.20 -4.13 -11.06
C VAL A 17 -15.14 -3.37 -11.86
N THR A 18 -13.92 -3.27 -11.34
CA THR A 18 -12.83 -2.56 -12.02
C THR A 18 -12.45 -3.23 -13.35
N MET A 19 -12.51 -4.57 -13.41
CA MET A 19 -12.29 -5.30 -14.67
C MET A 19 -13.36 -4.95 -15.71
N GLN A 20 -14.63 -4.91 -15.33
CA GLN A 20 -15.72 -4.57 -16.25
C GLN A 20 -15.62 -3.11 -16.71
N VAL A 21 -15.41 -2.20 -15.76
CA VAL A 21 -15.22 -0.76 -16.02
C VAL A 21 -14.04 -0.53 -16.99
N SER A 22 -12.93 -1.25 -16.80
CA SER A 22 -11.76 -1.10 -17.68
C SER A 22 -11.99 -1.51 -19.15
N LYS A 23 -13.00 -2.36 -19.41
CA LYS A 23 -13.38 -2.81 -20.76
C LYS A 23 -14.40 -1.90 -21.44
N MET A 24 -15.03 -0.98 -20.71
CA MET A 24 -16.00 -0.05 -21.30
C MET A 24 -15.28 0.93 -22.24
N SER A 25 -15.82 1.11 -23.46
CA SER A 25 -15.21 1.98 -24.49
C SER A 25 -15.05 3.43 -24.04
N PHE A 26 -15.86 3.88 -23.08
CA PHE A 26 -15.77 5.20 -22.47
C PHE A 26 -14.37 5.51 -21.89
N PHE A 27 -13.72 4.53 -21.24
CA PHE A 27 -12.39 4.72 -20.63
C PHE A 27 -11.23 4.67 -21.63
N GLN A 28 -11.51 4.26 -22.87
CA GLN A 28 -10.52 4.26 -23.95
C GLN A 28 -10.46 5.59 -24.69
N GLN A 29 -11.39 6.51 -24.41
CA GLN A 29 -11.38 7.85 -25.00
C GLN A 29 -10.14 8.63 -24.53
N PRO A 30 -9.46 9.38 -25.42
CA PRO A 30 -8.21 10.07 -25.08
C PRO A 30 -8.34 11.03 -23.88
N SER A 31 -9.46 11.77 -23.80
CA SER A 31 -9.74 12.70 -22.70
C SER A 31 -9.79 11.99 -21.35
N VAL A 32 -10.57 10.91 -21.25
CA VAL A 32 -10.74 10.11 -20.03
C VAL A 32 -9.42 9.43 -19.64
N LEU A 33 -8.65 8.96 -20.62
CA LEU A 33 -7.35 8.33 -20.38
C LEU A 33 -6.34 9.30 -19.75
N TRP A 34 -6.28 10.54 -20.22
CA TRP A 34 -5.44 11.58 -19.61
C TRP A 34 -5.87 11.89 -18.18
N THR A 35 -7.18 12.04 -17.94
CA THR A 35 -7.71 12.24 -16.59
C THR A 35 -7.31 11.11 -15.64
N LEU A 36 -7.42 9.85 -16.06
CA LEU A 36 -6.99 8.71 -15.25
C LEU A 36 -5.49 8.75 -14.92
N ARG A 37 -4.64 9.17 -15.86
CA ARG A 37 -3.20 9.34 -15.63
C ARG A 37 -2.92 10.42 -14.60
N TYR A 38 -3.62 11.56 -14.67
CA TYR A 38 -3.47 12.63 -13.68
C TYR A 38 -3.93 12.19 -12.29
N ILE A 39 -5.04 11.46 -12.18
CA ILE A 39 -5.51 10.89 -10.91
C ILE A 39 -4.45 9.93 -10.35
N TYR A 40 -3.92 9.03 -11.18
CA TYR A 40 -2.89 8.10 -10.74
C TYR A 40 -1.62 8.81 -10.26
N LEU A 41 -1.17 9.83 -10.98
CA LEU A 41 -0.01 10.63 -10.59
C LEU A 41 -0.27 11.38 -9.27
N ALA A 42 -1.45 11.97 -9.11
CA ALA A 42 -1.87 12.63 -7.87
C ALA A 42 -1.88 11.63 -6.70
N SER A 43 -2.35 10.40 -6.92
CA SER A 43 -2.35 9.31 -5.94
C SER A 43 -0.94 8.93 -5.48
N ILE A 44 0.04 8.87 -6.39
CA ILE A 44 1.45 8.62 -6.03
C ILE A 44 2.00 9.76 -5.17
N ILE A 45 1.80 11.01 -5.61
CA ILE A 45 2.29 12.19 -4.89
C ILE A 45 1.70 12.24 -3.49
N PHE A 46 0.38 12.01 -3.37
CA PHE A 46 -0.33 11.96 -2.10
C PHE A 46 0.26 10.87 -1.18
N GLN A 47 0.48 9.67 -1.70
CA GLN A 47 1.08 8.56 -0.93
C GLN A 47 2.47 8.93 -0.39
N VAL A 48 3.32 9.56 -1.20
CA VAL A 48 4.67 10.00 -0.81
C VAL A 48 4.61 11.06 0.29
N ILE A 49 3.72 12.04 0.16
CA ILE A 49 3.50 13.08 1.19
C ILE A 49 3.09 12.42 2.51
N PHE A 50 2.17 11.46 2.47
CA PHE A 50 1.73 10.74 3.67
C PHE A 50 2.86 9.97 4.35
N TYR A 51 3.66 9.22 3.58
CA TYR A 51 4.82 8.53 4.15
C TYR A 51 5.82 9.49 4.80
N PHE A 52 6.02 10.67 4.21
CA PHE A 52 6.90 11.68 4.78
C PHE A 52 6.35 12.24 6.11
N ILE A 53 5.05 12.54 6.18
CA ILE A 53 4.38 13.01 7.40
C ILE A 53 4.48 11.97 8.51
N ILE A 54 4.18 10.71 8.19
CA ILE A 54 4.25 9.59 9.15
C ILE A 54 5.69 9.42 9.65
N ARG A 55 6.67 9.40 8.75
CA ARG A 55 8.09 9.29 9.13
C ARG A 55 8.48 10.38 10.12
N ARG A 56 8.12 11.63 9.83
CA ARG A 56 8.40 12.78 10.70
C ARG A 56 7.72 12.63 12.06
N ARG A 57 6.50 12.10 12.09
CA ARG A 57 5.78 11.87 13.35
C ARG A 57 6.46 10.79 14.19
N ILE A 58 6.86 9.66 13.60
CA ILE A 58 7.58 8.60 14.30
C ILE A 58 8.89 9.13 14.88
N THR A 59 9.71 9.84 14.09
CA THR A 59 11.00 10.36 14.58
C THR A 59 10.84 11.47 15.62
N ASN A 60 9.73 12.21 15.61
CA ASN A 60 9.45 13.24 16.62
C ASN A 60 8.97 12.65 17.95
N VAL A 61 8.12 11.61 17.91
CA VAL A 61 7.64 10.94 19.12
C VAL A 61 8.76 10.09 19.74
N ASN A 62 9.53 9.41 18.89
CA ASN A 62 10.70 8.62 19.27
C ASN A 62 10.45 7.70 20.47
N ASP A 63 9.33 6.96 20.42
CA ASP A 63 8.93 6.08 21.51
C ASP A 63 9.96 4.98 21.76
N GLN A 64 10.52 4.95 22.99
CA GLN A 64 11.55 4.02 23.45
C GLN A 64 11.02 2.77 24.15
N ARG A 65 9.69 2.62 24.25
CA ARG A 65 9.08 1.40 24.80
C ARG A 65 9.56 0.18 23.99
N LYS A 66 9.82 -0.93 24.69
CA LYS A 66 10.30 -2.17 24.10
C LYS A 66 9.14 -3.02 23.63
N LEU A 67 9.26 -3.56 22.42
CA LEU A 67 8.32 -4.47 21.80
C LEU A 67 9.07 -5.75 21.44
N LYS A 68 8.54 -6.89 21.89
CA LYS A 68 9.04 -8.21 21.51
C LYS A 68 8.41 -8.61 20.19
N ILE A 69 9.24 -8.82 19.17
CA ILE A 69 8.77 -9.19 17.84
C ILE A 69 9.49 -10.45 17.42
N LYS A 70 8.75 -11.36 16.78
CA LYS A 70 9.33 -12.52 16.12
C LYS A 70 10.25 -12.02 15.00
N LYS A 71 11.49 -12.49 14.97
CA LYS A 71 12.43 -12.19 13.87
C LYS A 71 11.76 -12.53 12.53
N GLU A 72 11.80 -11.59 11.59
CA GLU A 72 11.40 -11.90 10.21
C GLU A 72 12.39 -12.91 9.67
N ASN A 73 11.98 -14.18 9.57
CA ASN A 73 12.77 -15.22 8.93
C ASN A 73 13.07 -14.81 7.49
N ASN A 74 14.34 -14.59 7.17
CA ASN A 74 14.74 -14.42 5.78
C ASN A 74 14.46 -15.72 5.03
N LEU A 75 13.97 -15.63 3.80
CA LEU A 75 13.70 -16.81 2.95
C LEU A 75 14.95 -17.66 2.68
N PHE A 76 16.14 -17.14 2.96
CA PHE A 76 17.44 -17.80 2.83
C PHE A 76 18.02 -18.30 4.15
N ASP A 77 17.36 -18.08 5.29
CA ASP A 77 17.83 -18.60 6.58
C ASP A 77 17.57 -20.11 6.66
N THR A 78 18.66 -20.86 6.84
CA THR A 78 18.63 -22.33 6.96
C THR A 78 18.15 -22.77 8.35
N ASN A 79 18.11 -21.86 9.32
CA ASN A 79 17.61 -22.09 10.68
C ASN A 79 16.17 -21.59 10.84
N ARG A 80 15.21 -22.28 10.20
CA ARG A 80 13.78 -21.89 10.23
C ARG A 80 13.09 -22.14 11.58
N ASP A 81 13.74 -22.84 12.50
CA ASP A 81 13.10 -23.42 13.69
C ASP A 81 13.45 -22.72 15.02
N VAL A 82 14.26 -21.66 15.01
CA VAL A 82 14.50 -20.86 16.22
C VAL A 82 13.66 -19.59 16.12
N GLU A 83 12.53 -19.58 16.83
CA GLU A 83 11.76 -18.36 17.10
C GLU A 83 12.61 -17.43 17.98
N GLU A 84 13.61 -16.77 17.39
CA GLU A 84 14.34 -15.71 18.07
C GLU A 84 13.42 -14.49 18.19
N GLU A 85 12.92 -14.27 19.40
CA GLU A 85 12.26 -13.02 19.75
C GLU A 85 13.32 -11.93 19.92
N ILE A 86 13.22 -10.87 19.12
CA ILE A 86 14.10 -9.72 19.22
C ILE A 86 13.33 -8.61 19.93
N GLU A 87 13.94 -8.03 20.96
CA GLU A 87 13.44 -6.80 21.57
C GLU A 87 13.87 -5.61 20.72
N VAL A 88 12.89 -4.99 20.06
CA VAL A 88 13.09 -3.74 19.31
C VAL A 88 12.29 -2.63 19.96
N THR A 89 12.71 -1.39 19.74
CA THR A 89 11.95 -0.24 20.20
C THR A 89 10.74 0.03 19.28
N TYR A 90 9.61 0.53 19.79
CA TYR A 90 8.44 0.87 18.96
C TYR A 90 8.79 1.80 17.80
N SER A 91 9.59 2.85 18.04
CA SER A 91 10.07 3.73 16.97
C SER A 91 10.88 2.99 15.89
N GLU A 92 11.68 1.98 16.24
CA GLU A 92 12.47 1.21 15.28
C GLU A 92 11.58 0.29 14.46
N TYR A 93 10.60 -0.35 15.12
CA TYR A 93 9.61 -1.18 14.46
C TYR A 93 8.78 -0.39 13.46
N ASP A 94 8.20 0.74 13.89
CA ASP A 94 7.36 1.58 13.04
C ASP A 94 8.14 2.15 11.85
N LEU A 95 9.41 2.55 12.05
CA LEU A 95 10.28 2.96 10.94
C LEU A 95 10.57 1.81 9.98
N LYS A 96 10.76 0.59 10.47
CA LYS A 96 11.00 -0.60 9.65
C LYS A 96 9.76 -0.93 8.80
N GLU A 97 8.58 -0.97 9.40
CA GLU A 97 7.32 -1.22 8.71
C GLU A 97 6.99 -0.11 7.70
N LEU A 98 7.24 1.15 8.06
CA LEU A 98 7.11 2.27 7.13
C LEU A 98 8.02 2.11 5.92
N ASN A 99 9.29 1.77 6.12
CA ASN A 99 10.26 1.59 5.03
C ASN A 99 9.88 0.40 4.14
N LYS A 100 9.41 -0.71 4.72
CA LYS A 100 8.90 -1.88 4.00
C LYS A 100 7.69 -1.50 3.13
N SER A 101 6.74 -0.78 3.71
CA SER A 101 5.56 -0.27 3.02
C SER A 101 5.93 0.67 1.88
N MET A 102 6.85 1.61 2.12
CA MET A 102 7.34 2.55 1.12
C MET A 102 8.01 1.84 -0.07
N LYS A 103 8.89 0.87 0.19
CA LYS A 103 9.52 0.04 -0.86
C LYS A 103 8.48 -0.73 -1.66
N SER A 104 7.51 -1.34 -1.00
CA SER A 104 6.42 -2.06 -1.65
C SER A 104 5.58 -1.14 -2.54
N ALA A 105 5.20 0.04 -2.04
CA ALA A 105 4.44 1.03 -2.80
C ALA A 105 5.22 1.55 -4.02
N LEU A 106 6.52 1.82 -3.87
CA LEU A 106 7.39 2.21 -4.99
C LEU A 106 7.45 1.11 -6.06
N LEU A 107 7.69 -0.13 -5.67
CA LEU A 107 7.73 -1.27 -6.60
C LEU A 107 6.39 -1.43 -7.34
N GLN A 108 5.28 -1.35 -6.63
CA GLN A 108 3.94 -1.40 -7.22
C GLN A 108 3.72 -0.27 -8.22
N SER A 109 4.14 0.96 -7.89
CA SER A 109 4.00 2.12 -8.79
C SER A 109 4.81 1.96 -10.08
N ILE A 110 6.04 1.42 -9.97
CA ILE A 110 6.90 1.14 -11.14
C ILE A 110 6.25 0.09 -12.03
N ILE A 111 5.77 -1.02 -11.44
CA ILE A 111 5.11 -2.09 -12.19
C ILE A 111 3.89 -1.55 -12.93
N VAL A 112 3.00 -0.83 -12.26
CA VAL A 112 1.80 -0.25 -12.88
C VAL A 112 2.17 0.72 -14.01
N THR A 113 3.19 1.56 -13.80
CA THR A 113 3.67 2.52 -14.81
C THR A 113 4.21 1.80 -16.05
N VAL A 114 5.04 0.78 -15.87
CA VAL A 114 5.56 -0.04 -16.98
C VAL A 114 4.42 -0.76 -17.70
N LEU A 115 3.48 -1.34 -16.96
CA LEU A 115 2.30 -2.01 -17.52
C LEU A 115 1.46 -1.08 -18.39
N HIS A 116 1.25 0.15 -17.92
CA HIS A 116 0.46 1.13 -18.64
C HIS A 116 1.18 1.69 -19.87
N ILE A 117 2.46 2.05 -19.76
CA ILE A 117 3.21 2.64 -20.88
C ILE A 117 3.47 1.58 -21.96
N LYS A 118 3.92 0.38 -21.58
CA LYS A 118 4.32 -0.67 -22.52
C LYS A 118 3.13 -1.45 -23.10
N TRP A 119 2.20 -1.87 -22.25
CA TRP A 119 1.10 -2.76 -22.64
C TRP A 119 -0.27 -2.08 -22.63
N LYS A 120 -0.35 -0.78 -22.30
CA LYS A 120 -1.60 0.01 -22.30
C LYS A 120 -2.73 -0.62 -21.49
N ILE A 121 -2.38 -1.41 -20.47
CA ILE A 121 -3.37 -2.03 -19.59
C ILE A 121 -3.97 -0.95 -18.68
N LEU A 122 -5.29 -0.77 -18.77
CA LEU A 122 -6.05 0.22 -18.01
C LEU A 122 -6.38 -0.23 -16.59
N GLN A 123 -6.63 -1.53 -16.40
CA GLN A 123 -7.13 -2.07 -15.13
C GLN A 123 -6.19 -1.77 -13.95
N PRO A 124 -4.85 -1.99 -14.01
CA PRO A 124 -3.95 -1.63 -12.92
C PRO A 124 -3.92 -0.13 -12.62
N LEU A 125 -4.03 0.72 -13.65
CA LEU A 125 -4.03 2.17 -13.49
C LEU A 125 -5.27 2.65 -12.70
N ILE A 126 -6.44 2.11 -13.04
CA ILE A 126 -7.70 2.44 -12.35
C ILE A 126 -7.67 1.94 -10.90
N VAL A 127 -7.25 0.69 -10.68
CA VAL A 127 -7.15 0.14 -9.31
C VAL A 127 -6.20 1.02 -8.48
N ALA A 128 -4.97 1.23 -8.95
CA ALA A 128 -3.97 1.98 -8.20
C ALA A 128 -4.36 3.45 -7.95
N GLY A 129 -5.08 4.08 -8.90
CA GLY A 129 -5.64 5.41 -8.72
C GLY A 129 -6.69 5.49 -7.61
N THR A 130 -7.47 4.42 -7.39
CA THR A 130 -8.54 4.38 -6.38
C THR A 130 -8.10 3.90 -5.00
N VAL A 131 -6.92 3.30 -4.86
CA VAL A 131 -6.41 2.77 -3.58
C VAL A 131 -6.32 3.82 -2.47
N PRO A 132 -5.74 5.02 -2.68
CA PRO A 132 -5.64 6.02 -1.61
C PRO A 132 -7.01 6.52 -1.15
N ILE A 133 -7.96 6.64 -2.08
CA ILE A 133 -9.35 7.02 -1.79
C ILE A 133 -10.02 5.94 -0.95
N ARG A 134 -9.82 4.67 -1.28
CA ARG A 134 -10.34 3.54 -0.49
C ARG A 134 -9.73 3.47 0.89
N ALA A 135 -8.41 3.67 1.01
CA ALA A 135 -7.74 3.74 2.30
C ALA A 135 -8.37 4.85 3.15
N PHE A 136 -8.53 6.04 2.59
CA PHE A 136 -9.13 7.16 3.32
C PHE A 136 -10.61 6.92 3.73
N ILE A 137 -11.43 6.33 2.85
CA ILE A 137 -12.88 6.13 3.11
C ILE A 137 -13.15 4.91 4.00
N LEU A 138 -12.46 3.79 3.78
CA LEU A 138 -12.79 2.51 4.43
C LEU A 138 -11.99 2.27 5.71
N LYS A 139 -10.79 2.86 5.85
CA LYS A 139 -9.91 2.53 6.96
C LYS A 139 -9.05 3.73 7.34
N SER A 140 -9.43 4.39 8.43
CA SER A 140 -8.50 5.18 9.26
C SER A 140 -7.12 4.49 9.26
N PHE A 141 -6.15 5.07 8.55
CA PHE A 141 -4.80 4.53 8.33
C PHE A 141 -3.95 4.65 9.60
N ILE A 142 -4.56 4.32 10.75
CA ILE A 142 -4.08 4.57 12.11
C ILE A 142 -3.92 3.26 12.90
N PHE A 143 -4.38 2.11 12.40
CA PHE A 143 -4.52 0.93 13.26
C PHE A 143 -3.28 0.05 13.51
N GLU A 144 -2.09 0.41 13.01
CA GLU A 144 -0.86 -0.34 13.34
C GLU A 144 0.33 0.53 13.76
N ILE A 145 0.24 1.86 13.64
CA ILE A 145 1.31 2.76 14.13
C ILE A 145 1.01 3.07 15.58
N HIS A 146 1.81 2.48 16.48
CA HIS A 146 1.64 2.62 17.91
C HIS A 146 2.40 3.87 18.36
N PHE A 147 1.75 5.04 18.32
CA PHE A 147 2.33 6.24 18.93
C PHE A 147 2.42 6.14 20.45
#